data_AF-A0A1S8WP41-F1
#
_entry.id   AF-A0A1S8WP41-F1
#
_cell.length_a   1.000
_cell.length_b   1.000
_cell.length_c   1.000
_cell.angle_alpha   90.00
_cell.angle_beta   90.00
_cell.angle_gamma   90.00
#
_symmetry.space_group_name_H-M   'P 1'
#
loop_
_entity.id
_entity.type
_entity.pdbx_description
1 polymer ?
#
loop_
_entity_poly.entity_id
_entity_poly.type
_entity_poly.pdbx_seq_one_letter_code
_entity_poly.pdbx_strand_id
1 'polypeptide(L)'
;MIAYIPLIIPATWLLDRHGLRITVILATCSNALGGWIKCVGGVLAVDPNTITNESPTFAQMSAFPVLMVGQIMDAVAQVFILGIPSALAVTWFGELEISTATALGVLAN
;
A
#
# COMPACT_ATOMS: atom_id res chain seq x y z
N MET A 1 3.16 -4.96 -7.41
CA MET A 1 3.48 -5.09 -8.85
C MET A 1 2.52 -5.99 -9.63
N ILE A 2 2.22 -7.21 -9.20
CA ILE A 2 1.23 -8.06 -9.93
C ILE A 2 -0.16 -7.42 -9.93
N ALA A 3 -0.61 -6.89 -8.79
CA ALA A 3 -1.89 -6.18 -8.67
C ALA A 3 -1.96 -4.89 -9.50
N TYR A 4 -0.81 -4.30 -9.88
CA TYR A 4 -0.78 -3.06 -10.65
C TYR A 4 -1.36 -3.23 -12.05
N ILE A 5 -1.02 -4.33 -12.72
CA ILE A 5 -1.43 -4.60 -14.11
C ILE A 5 -2.96 -4.53 -14.28
N PRO A 6 -3.77 -5.24 -13.47
CA PRO A 6 -5.23 -5.14 -13.59
C PRO A 6 -5.82 -3.87 -12.98
N LEU A 7 -5.26 -3.36 -11.87
CA LEU A 7 -5.86 -2.26 -11.13
C LEU A 7 -5.46 -0.86 -11.63
N ILE A 8 -4.56 -0.75 -12.61
CA ILE A 8 -4.16 0.57 -13.12
C ILE A 8 -5.34 1.32 -13.77
N ILE A 9 -6.18 0.62 -14.54
CA ILE A 9 -7.35 1.21 -15.22
C ILE A 9 -8.36 1.78 -14.21
N PRO A 10 -8.80 1.02 -13.17
CA PRO A 10 -9.68 1.59 -12.16
C PRO A 10 -8.98 2.68 -11.31
N ALA A 11 -7.67 2.59 -11.11
CA ALA A 11 -6.93 3.60 -10.37
C ALA A 11 -6.87 4.95 -11.11
N THR A 12 -6.59 4.95 -12.41
CA THR A 12 -6.61 6.17 -13.23
C THR A 12 -8.03 6.73 -13.36
N TRP A 13 -9.04 5.88 -13.55
CA TRP A 13 -10.44 6.33 -13.56
C TRP A 13 -10.85 7.01 -12.25
N LEU A 14 -10.44 6.47 -11.11
CA LEU A 14 -10.72 7.06 -9.80
C LEU A 14 -10.02 8.42 -9.65
N LEU A 15 -8.76 8.52 -10.09
CA LEU A 15 -7.97 9.74 -10.06
C LEU A 15 -8.62 10.86 -10.91
N ASP A 16 -9.07 10.53 -12.13
CA ASP A 16 -9.70 11.49 -13.04
C ASP A 16 -11.10 11.93 -12.57
N ARG A 17 -11.88 11.03 -11.96
CA ARG A 17 -13.27 11.30 -11.55
C ARG A 17 -13.39 11.99 -10.19
N HIS A 18 -12.65 11.54 -9.19
CA HIS A 18 -12.76 12.00 -7.79
C HIS A 18 -11.65 12.98 -7.38
N GLY A 19 -10.66 13.17 -8.25
CA GLY A 19 -9.57 14.12 -8.05
C GLY A 19 -8.46 13.61 -7.13
N LEU A 20 -7.33 14.33 -7.17
CA LEU A 20 -6.08 13.93 -6.50
C LEU A 20 -6.22 13.73 -4.99
N ARG A 21 -6.93 14.64 -4.30
CA ARG A 21 -7.03 14.63 -2.84
C ARG A 21 -7.72 13.37 -2.29
N ILE A 22 -8.83 12.97 -2.90
CA ILE A 22 -9.60 11.80 -2.43
C ILE A 22 -8.79 10.53 -2.67
N THR A 23 -8.16 10.40 -3.83
CA THR A 23 -7.34 9.24 -4.18
C THR A 23 -6.14 9.09 -3.26
N VAL A 24 -5.44 10.18 -2.93
CA VAL A 24 -4.31 10.16 -1.98
C VAL A 24 -4.74 9.73 -0.58
N ILE A 25 -5.86 10.25 -0.09
CA ILE A 25 -6.40 9.89 1.24
C ILE A 25 -6.81 8.41 1.26
N LEU A 26 -7.53 7.93 0.25
CA LEU A 26 -7.92 6.52 0.17
C LEU A 26 -6.71 5.59 0.10
N ALA A 27 -5.71 5.93 -0.71
CA ALA A 27 -4.48 5.14 -0.83
C ALA A 27 -3.73 5.05 0.50
N THR A 28 -3.51 6.19 1.17
CA THR A 28 -2.79 6.24 2.45
C THR A 28 -3.58 5.58 3.58
N CYS A 29 -4.90 5.76 3.66
CA CYS A 29 -5.74 5.06 4.63
C CYS A 29 -5.70 3.54 4.40
N SER A 30 -5.79 3.08 3.15
CA SER A 30 -5.73 1.65 2.83
C SER A 30 -4.36 1.05 3.19
N ASN A 31 -3.27 1.77 2.91
CA ASN A 31 -1.91 1.35 3.26
C ASN A 31 -1.67 1.33 4.79
N ALA A 32 -2.24 2.30 5.52
CA ALA A 32 -2.17 2.31 6.98
C ALA A 32 -2.93 1.13 7.59
N LEU A 33 -4.13 0.82 7.08
CA LEU A 33 -4.91 -0.33 7.51
C LEU A 33 -4.20 -1.66 7.22
N GLY A 34 -3.62 -1.83 6.02
CA GLY A 34 -2.82 -3.00 5.69
C GLY A 34 -1.59 -3.16 6.61
N GLY A 35 -0.92 -2.05 6.92
CA GLY A 35 0.15 -1.98 7.92
C GLY A 35 -0.30 -2.43 9.32
N TRP A 36 -1.44 -1.96 9.81
CA TRP A 36 -1.98 -2.38 11.12
C TRP A 36 -2.34 -3.86 11.15
N ILE A 37 -2.95 -4.39 10.08
CA ILE A 37 -3.25 -5.82 9.94
C ILE A 37 -1.95 -6.64 10.02
N LYS A 38 -0.88 -6.15 9.38
CA LYS A 38 0.43 -6.81 9.42
C LYS A 38 1.09 -6.72 10.79
N CYS A 39 0.92 -5.63 11.53
CA CYS A 39 1.36 -5.54 12.92
C CYS A 39 0.65 -6.58 13.79
N VAL A 40 -0.66 -6.75 13.65
CA VAL A 40 -1.42 -7.79 14.35
C VAL A 40 -0.95 -9.19 13.95
N GLY A 41 -0.76 -9.44 12.65
CA GLY A 41 -0.18 -10.68 12.14
C GLY A 41 1.23 -10.95 12.67
N GLY A 42 2.05 -9.91 12.83
CA GLY A 42 3.40 -10.00 13.40
C GLY A 42 3.38 -10.34 14.90
N VAL A 43 2.48 -9.74 15.68
CA VAL A 43 2.30 -10.08 17.10
C VAL A 43 1.80 -11.52 17.24
N LEU A 44 0.92 -11.99 16.36
CA LEU A 44 0.45 -13.38 16.33
C LEU A 44 1.52 -14.37 15.88
N ALA A 45 2.48 -13.95 15.05
CA ALA A 45 3.61 -14.77 14.64
C ALA A 45 4.64 -14.94 15.77
N VAL A 46 4.84 -13.90 16.58
CA VAL A 46 5.75 -13.92 17.75
C VAL A 46 5.00 -14.42 18.97
N ASP A 47 4.67 -15.71 18.98
CA ASP A 47 4.06 -16.39 20.12
C ASP A 47 5.17 -16.74 21.16
N PRO A 48 5.14 -16.18 22.39
CA PRO A 48 6.20 -16.39 23.39
C PRO A 48 6.33 -17.85 23.88
N ASN A 49 5.32 -18.68 23.64
CA ASN A 49 5.26 -20.07 24.10
C ASN A 49 6.08 -21.06 23.23
N THR A 50 6.65 -20.58 22.12
CA THR A 50 7.48 -21.37 21.18
C THR A 50 8.72 -21.98 21.83
N ILE A 51 9.20 -21.42 22.96
CA ILE A 51 10.36 -21.95 23.69
C ILE A 51 10.04 -23.27 24.42
N THR A 52 8.76 -23.63 24.59
CA THR A 52 8.35 -24.74 25.46
C THR A 52 7.69 -25.94 24.75
N ASN A 53 7.23 -25.79 23.50
CA ASN A 53 6.52 -26.87 22.80
C ASN A 53 7.01 -26.98 21.35
N GLU A 54 7.45 -28.17 20.95
CA GLU A 54 8.00 -28.50 19.63
C GLU A 54 6.93 -28.51 18.51
N SER A 55 5.67 -28.21 18.86
CA SER A 55 4.54 -28.21 17.95
C SER A 55 4.05 -26.78 17.69
N PRO A 56 3.82 -26.38 16.42
CA PRO A 56 3.35 -25.05 16.08
C PRO A 56 1.95 -24.78 16.68
N THR A 57 1.82 -23.70 17.45
CA THR A 57 0.55 -23.26 18.04
C THR A 57 -0.40 -22.78 16.92
N PHE A 58 -1.71 -23.01 17.06
CA PHE A 58 -2.75 -22.57 16.11
C PHE A 58 -2.69 -21.07 15.78
N ALA A 59 -2.22 -20.23 16.71
CA ALA A 59 -2.02 -18.80 16.52
C ALA A 59 -0.93 -18.47 15.47
N GLN A 60 0.19 -19.22 15.45
CA GLN A 60 1.22 -19.07 14.42
C GLN A 60 0.74 -19.48 13.04
N MET A 61 -0.08 -20.54 12.93
CA MET A 61 -0.69 -20.93 11.65
C MET A 61 -1.64 -19.85 11.11
N SER A 62 -2.31 -19.12 12.00
CA SER A 62 -3.21 -18.02 11.64
C SER A 62 -2.47 -16.72 11.27
N ALA A 63 -1.19 -16.57 11.60
CA ALA A 63 -0.42 -15.38 11.28
C ALA A 63 -0.20 -15.20 9.78
N PHE A 64 0.09 -16.27 9.03
CA PHE A 64 0.32 -16.21 7.59
C PHE A 64 -0.89 -15.68 6.79
N PRO A 65 -2.12 -16.21 6.94
CA PRO A 65 -3.26 -15.69 6.21
C PRO A 65 -3.58 -14.24 6.59
N VAL A 66 -3.39 -13.84 7.86
CA VAL A 66 -3.57 -12.44 8.31
C VAL A 66 -2.57 -11.51 7.63
N LEU A 67 -1.29 -11.90 7.58
CA LEU A 67 -0.25 -11.15 6.87
C LEU A 67 -0.55 -11.05 5.37
N MET A 68 -1.06 -12.12 4.75
CA MET A 68 -1.45 -12.10 3.34
C MET A 68 -2.61 -11.15 3.05
N VAL A 69 -3.62 -11.09 3.91
CA VAL A 69 -4.72 -10.11 3.76
C VAL A 69 -4.19 -8.69 3.83
N GLY A 70 -3.31 -8.38 4.79
CA GLY A 70 -2.66 -7.07 4.87
C GLY A 70 -1.83 -6.76 3.62
N GLN A 71 -1.07 -7.73 3.10
CA GLN A 71 -0.26 -7.57 1.90
C GLN A 71 -1.11 -7.33 0.64
N ILE A 72 -2.27 -7.97 0.52
CA ILE A 72 -3.21 -7.72 -0.59
C ILE A 72 -3.75 -6.30 -0.51
N MET A 73 -4.09 -5.84 0.69
CA MET A 73 -4.58 -4.48 0.91
C MET A 73 -3.53 -3.42 0.57
N ASP A 74 -2.27 -3.62 0.99
CA ASP A 74 -1.13 -2.78 0.62
C ASP A 74 -0.89 -2.81 -0.90
N ALA A 75 -1.01 -3.98 -1.53
CA ALA A 75 -0.80 -4.13 -2.96
C ALA A 75 -1.83 -3.35 -3.79
N VAL A 76 -3.09 -3.27 -3.32
CA VAL A 76 -4.14 -2.43 -3.91
C VAL A 76 -3.81 -0.96 -3.69
N ALA A 77 -3.44 -0.57 -2.47
CA ALA A 77 -3.07 0.80 -2.14
C ALA A 77 -1.90 1.32 -3.00
N GLN A 78 -0.87 0.49 -3.20
CA GLN A 78 0.33 0.82 -3.97
C GLN A 78 0.03 1.23 -5.41
N VAL A 79 -1.02 0.69 -6.03
CA VAL A 79 -1.42 1.05 -7.40
C VAL A 79 -1.83 2.53 -7.49
N PHE A 80 -2.52 3.02 -6.47
CA PHE A 80 -2.91 4.42 -6.40
C PHE A 80 -1.71 5.32 -6.11
N ILE A 81 -0.75 4.88 -5.30
CA ILE A 81 0.41 5.70 -4.92
C ILE A 81 1.32 5.98 -6.12
N LEU A 82 1.53 4.99 -7.01
CA LEU A 82 2.38 5.12 -8.20
C LEU A 82 1.94 6.25 -9.15
N GLY A 83 0.66 6.59 -9.20
CA GLY A 83 0.12 7.65 -10.06
C GLY A 83 0.12 9.06 -9.43
N ILE A 84 0.41 9.19 -8.13
CA ILE A 84 0.35 10.47 -7.41
C ILE A 84 1.45 11.45 -7.86
N PRO A 85 2.73 11.06 -8.03
CA PRO A 85 3.80 12.00 -8.32
C PRO A 85 3.56 12.85 -9.57
N SER A 86 3.13 12.23 -10.68
CA SER A 86 2.88 12.94 -11.93
C SER A 86 1.67 13.89 -11.82
N ALA A 87 0.59 13.43 -11.19
CA ALA A 87 -0.60 14.25 -10.98
C ALA A 87 -0.35 15.43 -10.02
N LEU A 88 0.46 15.23 -8.98
CA LEU A 88 0.86 16.30 -8.06
C LEU A 88 1.83 17.28 -8.73
N ALA A 89 2.79 16.79 -9.52
CA ALA A 89 3.74 17.63 -10.23
C ALA A 89 3.06 18.59 -11.20
N VAL A 90 2.11 18.09 -12.00
CA VAL A 90 1.35 18.91 -12.98
C VAL A 90 0.44 19.93 -12.30
N THR A 91 -0.05 19.66 -11.10
CA THR A 91 -0.99 20.55 -10.41
C THR A 91 -0.30 21.65 -9.60
N TRP A 92 0.93 21.44 -9.13
CA TRP A 92 1.62 22.34 -8.20
C TRP A 92 2.88 23.01 -8.75
N PHE A 93 3.53 22.45 -9.77
CA PHE A 93 4.79 22.96 -10.32
C PHE A 93 4.63 23.54 -11.73
N GLY A 94 5.51 24.49 -12.08
CA GLY A 94 5.54 25.09 -13.42
C GLY A 94 6.10 24.13 -14.47
N GLU A 95 5.79 24.36 -15.75
CA GLU A 95 6.06 23.46 -16.88
C GLU A 95 7.52 22.94 -16.96
N LEU A 96 8.49 23.79 -16.61
CA LEU A 96 9.93 23.45 -16.64
C LEU A 96 10.36 22.54 -15.48
N GLU A 97 9.60 22.47 -14.40
CA GLU A 97 9.95 21.74 -13.17
C GLU A 97 9.16 20.44 -13.00
N ILE A 98 8.09 20.23 -13.78
CA ILE A 98 7.21 19.04 -13.69
C ILE A 98 8.00 17.74 -13.80
N SER A 99 8.94 17.65 -14.74
CA SER A 99 9.75 16.44 -14.94
C SER A 99 10.62 16.13 -13.73
N THR A 100 11.24 17.16 -13.14
CA THR A 100 12.09 17.02 -11.96
C THR A 100 11.26 16.66 -10.73
N ALA A 101 10.12 17.33 -10.52
CA ALA A 101 9.19 17.06 -9.44
C ALA A 101 8.61 15.63 -9.53
N THR A 102 8.24 15.19 -10.73
CA THR A 102 7.77 13.81 -10.97
C THR A 102 8.87 12.81 -10.69
N ALA A 103 10.10 13.04 -11.18
CA ALA A 103 11.23 12.13 -10.96
C ALA A 103 11.56 11.97 -9.47
N LEU A 104 11.59 13.07 -8.72
CA LEU A 104 11.78 13.03 -7.26
C LEU A 104 10.64 12.29 -6.55
N GLY A 105 9.40 12.53 -6.95
CA GLY A 105 8.24 11.87 -6.36
C GLY A 105 8.18 10.37 -6.67
N VAL A 106 8.59 9.94 -7.86
CA VAL A 106 8.70 8.51 -8.22
C VAL A 106 9.84 7.84 -7.46
N LEU A 107 10.98 8.52 -7.26
CA LEU A 107 12.09 7.99 -6.46
C LEU A 107 11.74 7.86 -4.97
N ALA A 108 10.82 8.69 -4.47
CA ALA A 108 10.38 8.67 -3.07
C ALA A 108 9.32 7.60 -2.78
N ASN A 109 8.69 7.02 -3.80
CA ASN A 109 7.63 6.00 -3.70
C ASN A 109 8.19 4.58 -3.66
#